data_AF-A0A7W7XZ39-F1
#
_entry.id   AF-A0A7W7XZ39-F1
#
_cell.length_a   1.000
_cell.length_b   1.000
_cell.length_c   1.000
_cell.angle_alpha   90.00
_cell.angle_beta   90.00
_cell.angle_gamma   90.00
#
_symmetry.space_group_name_H-M   'P 1'
#
loop_
_entity.id
_entity.type
_entity.pdbx_description
1 polymer ?
#
loop_
_entity_poly.entity_id
_entity_poly.type
_entity_poly.pdbx_seq_one_letter_code
_entity_poly.pdbx_strand_id
1 'polypeptide(L)'
;MRILPVVLLALLLPACGSEPSALPGRPFAQPGVSFTLTPSAARDCHPETVYRGRVDWSVEGRDRVRLEIRVGDRHGAVFARSNQPRGSAWTEEWVRRGVWLVLIDRDRDEVLATLRAGPETCDE
;
A
#
# COMPACT_ATOMS: atom_id res chain seq x y z
N MET A 1 -52.82 -15.07 38.64
CA MET A 1 -52.72 -14.26 37.41
C MET A 1 -51.69 -13.16 37.65
N ARG A 2 -50.52 -13.25 36.98
CA ARG A 2 -49.38 -12.29 36.85
C ARG A 2 -48.10 -13.13 36.59
N ILE A 3 -47.90 -13.59 35.35
CA ILE A 3 -47.06 -13.03 34.27
C ILE A 3 -45.56 -13.10 34.62
N LEU A 4 -44.89 -14.08 34.01
CA LEU A 4 -43.42 -14.22 33.90
C LEU A 4 -42.82 -13.05 33.11
N PRO A 5 -41.56 -12.66 33.36
CA PRO A 5 -40.71 -12.10 32.34
C PRO A 5 -39.66 -13.12 31.89
N VAL A 6 -39.69 -13.35 30.58
CA VAL A 6 -38.76 -14.09 29.75
C VAL A 6 -37.35 -13.49 29.88
N VAL A 7 -36.37 -14.29 30.31
CA VAL A 7 -34.96 -13.91 30.28
C VAL A 7 -34.44 -14.12 28.86
N LEU A 8 -34.28 -13.03 28.13
CA LEU A 8 -33.73 -13.00 26.78
C LEU A 8 -32.20 -13.07 26.87
N LEU A 9 -31.63 -14.24 26.55
CA LEU A 9 -30.18 -14.46 26.51
C LEU A 9 -29.61 -13.84 25.23
N ALA A 10 -28.97 -12.67 25.32
CA ALA A 10 -28.31 -12.02 24.20
C ALA A 10 -27.00 -12.76 23.85
N LEU A 11 -26.99 -13.41 22.68
CA LEU A 11 -25.81 -13.95 22.02
C LEU A 11 -24.87 -12.79 21.61
N LEU A 12 -23.84 -12.53 22.40
CA LEU A 12 -22.73 -11.66 22.01
C LEU A 12 -21.80 -12.46 21.08
N LEU A 13 -22.04 -12.36 19.77
CA LEU A 13 -21.04 -12.75 18.77
C LEU A 13 -19.84 -11.79 18.93
N PRO A 14 -18.60 -12.28 19.12
CA PRO A 14 -17.44 -11.43 19.00
C PRO A 14 -17.37 -10.97 17.54
N ALA A 15 -17.74 -9.72 17.30
CA ALA A 15 -17.36 -9.03 16.10
C ALA A 15 -15.82 -8.92 16.14
N CYS A 16 -15.13 -9.87 15.52
CA CYS A 16 -13.76 -9.65 15.06
C CYS A 16 -13.85 -8.53 14.02
N GLY A 17 -13.80 -7.30 14.51
CA GLY A 17 -13.77 -6.08 13.72
C GLY A 17 -12.53 -6.10 12.85
N SER A 18 -12.75 -5.78 11.58
CA SER A 18 -11.75 -5.65 10.52
C SER A 18 -10.47 -5.01 11.05
N GLU A 19 -9.38 -5.77 11.03
CA GLU A 19 -8.05 -5.24 11.33
C GLU A 19 -7.82 -4.05 10.39
N PRO A 20 -7.61 -2.82 10.90
CA PRO A 20 -7.27 -1.69 10.06
C PRO A 20 -6.04 -2.12 9.26
N SER A 21 -6.06 -1.97 7.94
CA SER A 21 -4.90 -2.28 7.10
C SER A 21 -3.73 -1.38 7.51
N ALA A 22 -2.97 -1.85 8.49
CA ALA A 22 -1.86 -1.12 9.04
C ALA A 22 -0.76 -1.11 7.98
N LEU A 23 -0.37 0.09 7.57
CA LEU A 23 0.82 0.26 6.76
C LEU A 23 2.01 -0.36 7.49
N PRO A 24 2.91 -1.05 6.77
CA PRO A 24 4.13 -1.54 7.40
C PRO A 24 4.90 -0.34 7.96
N GLY A 25 5.49 -0.48 9.16
CA GLY A 25 6.25 0.59 9.79
C GLY A 25 7.51 1.01 9.02
N ARG A 26 7.93 0.23 8.02
CA ARG A 26 9.08 0.49 7.15
C ARG A 26 8.86 -0.10 5.74
N PRO A 27 9.44 0.51 4.69
CA PRO A 27 9.46 -0.08 3.35
C PRO A 27 10.05 -1.49 3.37
N PHE A 28 9.55 -2.35 2.47
CA PHE A 28 10.07 -3.70 2.29
C PHE A 28 9.81 -4.20 0.87
N ALA A 29 10.55 -5.22 0.46
CA ALA A 29 10.26 -5.99 -0.74
C ALA A 29 10.50 -7.48 -0.47
N GLN A 30 9.65 -8.33 -1.01
CA GLN A 30 9.86 -9.78 -1.01
C GLN A 30 11.09 -10.15 -1.87
N PRO A 31 11.71 -11.33 -1.65
CA PRO A 31 12.78 -11.83 -2.52
C PRO A 31 12.35 -11.86 -3.99
N GLY A 32 13.21 -11.39 -4.89
CA GLY A 32 12.93 -11.31 -6.32
C GLY A 32 12.01 -10.16 -6.73
N VAL A 33 11.66 -9.25 -5.82
CA VAL A 33 10.85 -8.05 -6.10
C VAL A 33 11.73 -6.80 -6.03
N SER A 34 11.72 -6.00 -7.09
CA SER A 34 12.26 -4.64 -7.10
C SER A 34 11.12 -3.65 -7.27
N PHE A 35 11.10 -2.60 -6.45
CA PHE A 35 10.06 -1.58 -6.46
C PHE A 35 10.62 -0.23 -6.00
N THR A 36 10.74 0.72 -6.91
CA THR A 36 11.47 1.97 -6.69
C THR A 36 10.68 3.19 -7.16
N LEU A 37 11.05 4.35 -6.63
CA LEU A 37 10.50 5.66 -7.01
C LEU A 37 11.67 6.61 -7.31
N THR A 38 11.69 7.21 -8.50
CA THR A 38 12.76 8.12 -8.94
C THR A 38 12.20 9.46 -9.44
N PRO A 39 12.60 10.61 -8.85
CA PRO A 39 13.37 10.74 -7.62
C PRO A 39 12.61 10.17 -6.41
N SER A 40 13.35 9.74 -5.40
CA SER A 40 12.81 9.16 -4.16
C SER A 40 12.15 10.19 -3.24
N ALA A 41 12.49 11.48 -3.39
CA ALA A 41 12.00 12.61 -2.61
C ALA A 41 11.96 13.91 -3.44
N ALA A 42 11.21 14.90 -2.96
CA ALA A 42 11.26 16.27 -3.47
C ALA A 42 12.66 16.89 -3.25
N ARG A 43 13.10 17.76 -4.17
CA ARG A 43 14.44 18.38 -4.13
C ARG A 43 14.66 19.34 -2.98
N ASP A 44 13.58 19.98 -2.52
CA ASP A 44 13.61 21.06 -1.52
C ASP A 44 13.36 20.57 -0.10
N CYS A 45 13.13 19.26 0.09
CA CYS A 45 12.87 18.67 1.40
C CYS A 45 11.70 19.30 2.16
N HIS A 46 10.79 20.02 1.51
CA HIS A 46 9.60 20.52 2.18
C HIS A 46 8.54 19.40 2.19
N PRO A 47 7.92 19.08 3.35
CA PRO A 47 7.00 17.93 3.45
C PRO A 47 5.79 18.03 2.53
N GLU A 48 5.35 19.26 2.24
CA GLU A 48 4.21 19.55 1.37
C GLU A 48 4.56 19.73 -0.11
N THR A 49 5.86 19.74 -0.47
CA THR A 49 6.23 19.86 -1.88
C THR A 49 5.85 18.58 -2.62
N VAL A 50 4.97 18.76 -3.60
CA VAL A 50 4.63 17.70 -4.55
C VAL A 50 5.68 17.61 -5.63
N TYR A 51 5.95 16.39 -6.09
CA TYR A 51 6.88 16.14 -7.17
C TYR A 51 6.40 15.01 -8.06
N ARG A 52 6.96 15.00 -9.27
CA ARG A 52 6.80 13.92 -10.22
C ARG A 52 7.88 12.87 -10.03
N GLY A 53 7.46 11.64 -9.80
CA GLY A 53 8.32 10.46 -9.77
C GLY A 53 7.93 9.42 -10.80
N ARG A 54 8.90 8.62 -11.20
CA ARG A 54 8.71 7.38 -11.94
C ARG A 54 8.76 6.23 -10.96
N VAL A 55 7.71 5.43 -10.94
CA VAL A 55 7.67 4.17 -10.20
C VAL A 55 8.07 3.06 -11.15
N ASP A 56 9.09 2.29 -10.80
CA ASP A 56 9.56 1.14 -11.56
C ASP A 56 9.37 -0.13 -10.72
N TRP A 57 8.95 -1.23 -11.36
CA TRP A 57 8.77 -2.53 -10.69
C TRP A 57 9.31 -3.70 -11.52
N SER A 58 9.74 -4.75 -10.81
CA SER A 58 10.08 -6.06 -11.37
C SER A 58 9.73 -7.15 -10.35
N VAL A 59 9.07 -8.22 -10.79
CA VAL A 59 8.75 -9.41 -9.99
C VAL A 59 9.30 -10.64 -10.70
N GLU A 60 10.22 -11.35 -10.06
CA GLU A 60 10.88 -12.53 -10.60
C GLU A 60 10.28 -13.83 -10.05
N GLY A 61 10.52 -14.95 -10.75
CA GLY A 61 10.10 -16.27 -10.30
C GLY A 61 8.59 -16.55 -10.35
N ARG A 62 7.81 -15.73 -11.08
CA ARG A 62 6.36 -15.95 -11.27
C ARG A 62 6.01 -16.00 -12.76
N ASP A 63 5.33 -17.08 -13.18
CA ASP A 63 4.92 -17.28 -14.58
C ASP A 63 3.79 -16.33 -15.03
N ARG A 64 2.93 -15.93 -14.09
CA ARG A 64 1.81 -15.00 -14.31
C ARG A 64 1.61 -14.12 -13.09
N VAL A 65 1.39 -12.84 -13.34
CA VAL A 65 1.11 -11.83 -12.31
C VAL A 65 0.00 -10.90 -12.76
N ARG A 66 -0.81 -10.44 -11.79
CA ARG A 66 -1.79 -9.36 -11.99
C ARG A 66 -1.53 -8.27 -10.97
N LEU A 67 -0.52 -7.46 -11.25
CA LEU A 67 -0.02 -6.43 -10.36
C LEU A 67 -0.96 -5.22 -10.29
N GLU A 68 -1.03 -4.65 -9.10
CA GLU A 68 -1.67 -3.38 -8.81
C GLU A 68 -0.81 -2.58 -7.83
N ILE A 69 -0.63 -1.30 -8.11
CA ILE A 69 0.03 -0.38 -7.20
C ILE A 69 -1.04 0.53 -6.60
N ARG A 70 -1.05 0.62 -5.27
CA ARG A 70 -1.99 1.46 -4.52
C ARG A 70 -1.27 2.53 -3.71
N VAL A 71 -1.96 3.63 -3.49
CA VAL A 71 -1.49 4.77 -2.69
C VAL A 71 -2.00 4.65 -1.26
N GLY A 72 -1.13 4.87 -0.29
CA GLY A 72 -1.44 4.61 1.11
C GLY A 72 -1.29 3.12 1.36
N ASP A 73 -2.40 2.42 1.60
CA ASP A 73 -2.44 1.02 2.04
C ASP A 73 -2.94 0.06 0.94
N ARG A 74 -3.08 -1.23 1.29
CA ARG A 74 -3.52 -2.29 0.38
C ARG A 74 -4.95 -2.14 -0.15
N HIS A 75 -5.75 -1.28 0.46
CA HIS A 75 -7.11 -0.93 0.05
C HIS A 75 -7.23 0.51 -0.46
N GLY A 76 -6.14 1.27 -0.46
CA GLY A 76 -6.07 2.64 -0.94
C GLY A 76 -6.32 2.79 -2.44
N ALA A 77 -6.24 4.04 -2.92
CA ALA A 77 -6.53 4.37 -4.32
C ALA A 77 -5.59 3.65 -5.28
N VAL A 78 -6.12 3.16 -6.40
CA VAL A 78 -5.31 2.51 -7.44
C VAL A 78 -4.53 3.58 -8.19
N PHE A 79 -3.20 3.45 -8.18
CA PHE A 79 -2.30 4.26 -8.99
C PHE A 79 -2.06 3.61 -10.36
N ALA A 80 -1.71 2.33 -10.39
CA ALA A 80 -1.37 1.64 -11.63
C ALA A 80 -1.76 0.16 -11.58
N ARG A 81 -1.95 -0.44 -12.77
CA ARG A 81 -2.21 -1.88 -12.96
C ARG A 81 -1.33 -2.42 -14.06
N SER A 82 -0.87 -3.65 -13.90
CA SER A 82 -0.08 -4.34 -14.92
C SER A 82 -0.36 -5.85 -14.89
N ASN A 83 -0.39 -6.46 -16.07
CA ASN A 83 -0.33 -7.92 -16.21
C ASN A 83 1.09 -8.38 -16.62
N GLN A 84 2.07 -7.48 -16.55
CA GLN A 84 3.47 -7.75 -16.84
C GLN A 84 4.28 -7.71 -15.54
N PRO A 85 5.23 -8.65 -15.35
CA PRO A 85 6.07 -8.70 -14.15
C PRO A 85 7.02 -7.50 -14.02
N ARG A 86 7.29 -6.81 -15.13
CA ARG A 86 8.13 -5.62 -15.18
C ARG A 86 7.36 -4.46 -15.80
N GLY A 87 7.63 -3.26 -15.33
CA GLY A 87 7.04 -2.06 -15.91
C GLY A 87 7.36 -0.80 -15.13
N SER A 88 6.77 0.30 -15.59
CA SER A 88 6.95 1.60 -14.97
C SER A 88 5.73 2.50 -15.17
N ALA A 89 5.49 3.42 -14.25
CA ALA A 89 4.42 4.42 -14.35
C ALA A 89 4.88 5.76 -13.76
N TRP A 90 4.49 6.86 -14.38
CA TRP A 90 4.71 8.21 -13.86
C TRP A 90 3.60 8.59 -12.89
N THR A 91 3.97 9.20 -11.77
CA THR A 91 3.03 9.66 -10.75
C THR A 91 2.42 11.03 -11.06
N GLU A 92 2.77 11.70 -12.16
CA GLU A 92 2.44 13.12 -12.33
C GLU A 92 2.77 13.94 -11.07
N GLU A 93 2.01 14.98 -10.71
CA GLU A 93 2.33 15.89 -9.58
C GLU A 93 1.44 15.64 -8.34
N TRP A 94 1.54 14.47 -7.72
CA TRP A 94 0.86 14.20 -6.43
C TRP A 94 1.72 13.56 -5.35
N VAL A 95 2.93 13.09 -5.67
CA VAL A 95 3.79 12.47 -4.67
C VAL A 95 4.33 13.56 -3.76
N ARG A 96 4.18 13.35 -2.45
CA ARG A 96 4.79 14.18 -1.40
C ARG A 96 5.47 13.27 -0.39
N ARG A 97 6.25 13.87 0.50
CA ARG A 97 6.93 13.14 1.57
C ARG A 97 5.93 12.28 2.36
N GLY A 98 6.34 11.06 2.66
CA GLY A 98 5.62 10.13 3.51
C GLY A 98 4.49 9.35 2.83
N VAL A 99 4.19 9.65 1.56
CA VAL A 99 3.24 8.85 0.77
C VAL A 99 3.77 7.43 0.63
N TRP A 100 2.90 6.46 0.85
CA TRP A 100 3.18 5.05 0.65
C TRP A 100 2.68 4.60 -0.72
N LEU A 101 3.45 3.74 -1.37
CA LEU A 101 2.98 2.94 -2.50
C LEU A 101 3.12 1.47 -2.14
N VAL A 102 2.09 0.70 -2.48
CA VAL A 102 1.96 -0.72 -2.14
C VAL A 102 1.79 -1.50 -3.43
N LEU A 103 2.73 -2.41 -3.71
CA LEU A 103 2.66 -3.32 -4.85
C LEU A 103 1.99 -4.63 -4.42
N ILE A 104 0.91 -4.98 -5.09
CA ILE A 104 0.05 -6.13 -4.75
C ILE A 104 -0.04 -7.08 -5.95
N ASP A 105 0.03 -8.37 -5.69
CA ASP A 105 -0.42 -9.41 -6.63
C ASP A 105 -1.92 -9.67 -6.40
N ARG A 106 -2.77 -9.22 -7.33
CA ARG A 106 -4.22 -9.33 -7.19
C ARG A 106 -4.75 -10.75 -7.27
N ASP A 107 -4.02 -11.66 -7.92
CA ASP A 107 -4.49 -13.05 -8.03
C ASP A 107 -4.30 -13.82 -6.73
N ARG A 108 -3.32 -13.41 -5.92
CA ARG A 108 -2.99 -14.04 -4.64
C ARG A 108 -3.38 -13.18 -3.42
N ASP A 109 -3.90 -11.97 -3.67
CA ASP A 109 -4.16 -10.93 -2.67
C ASP A 109 -2.97 -10.71 -1.71
N GLU A 110 -1.77 -10.61 -2.30
CA GLU A 110 -0.50 -10.60 -1.59
C GLU A 110 0.23 -9.27 -1.78
N VAL A 111 0.70 -8.66 -0.68
CA VAL A 111 1.60 -7.49 -0.75
C VAL A 111 3.02 -7.97 -1.03
N LEU A 112 3.54 -7.58 -2.19
CA LEU A 112 4.88 -7.96 -2.65
C LEU A 112 5.96 -6.98 -2.20
N ALA A 113 5.62 -5.70 -2.17
CA ALA A 113 6.54 -4.65 -1.76
C ALA A 113 5.79 -3.40 -1.32
N THR A 114 6.44 -2.58 -0.52
CA THR A 114 6.02 -1.23 -0.16
C THR A 114 7.18 -0.27 -0.28
N LEU A 115 6.90 0.92 -0.76
CA LEU A 115 7.86 2.03 -0.80
C LEU A 115 7.24 3.24 -0.12
N ARG A 116 8.07 4.07 0.49
CA ARG A 116 7.67 5.34 1.08
C ARG A 116 8.47 6.46 0.42
N ALA A 117 7.77 7.49 -0.05
CA ALA A 117 8.37 8.68 -0.63
C ALA A 117 9.18 9.45 0.43
N GLY A 118 10.50 9.41 0.31
CA GLY A 118 11.46 10.14 1.14
C GLY A 118 11.40 9.91 2.67
N PRO A 119 12.22 10.68 3.41
CA PRO A 119 13.32 11.50 2.89
C PRO A 119 14.56 10.62 2.64
N GLU A 120 15.39 10.94 1.63
CA GLU A 120 16.67 10.23 1.49
C GLU A 120 17.81 10.87 2.29
N THR A 121 17.84 12.19 2.45
CA THR A 121 18.50 12.91 3.57
C THR A 121 18.07 14.36 3.50
N CYS A 122 17.52 14.89 4.59
CA CYS A 122 17.22 16.29 4.77
C CYS A 122 17.67 16.60 6.19
N ASP A 123 18.84 17.22 6.35
CA ASP A 123 19.25 17.79 7.64
C ASP A 123 18.37 19.03 7.85
N GLU A 124 17.71 19.13 9.00
CA GLU A 124 17.08 20.38 9.45
C GLU A 124 18.15 21.45 9.75
#